data_AF-A0AAV0XHI8-F1
#
_entry.id   AF-A0AAV0XHI8-F1
#
_cell.length_a   1.000
_cell.length_b   1.000
_cell.length_c   1.000
_cell.angle_alpha   90.00
_cell.angle_beta   90.00
_cell.angle_gamma   90.00
#
_symmetry.space_group_name_H-M   'P 1'
#
loop_
_entity.id
_entity.type
_entity.pdbx_description
1 polymer ?
#
loop_
_entity_poly.entity_id
_entity_poly.type
_entity_poly.pdbx_seq_one_letter_code
_entity_poly.pdbx_strand_id
1 'polypeptide(L)'
;MVDSSECCKNAEFLFGLVQQSATFLLDSHKRMKVWSDLTKQTHKSHDKLRKLNLIGATRWWSKDKALSSIIQFNEPNVKDSRFLLFLHFLLEITSSESKFDAKTKYTAHTLLQNWSKFEIILTAAIYFDIFTISSPVSKFLQSRSLNYLIAFNMTTNLLNQIKEKRYNGDEIFNKLISDVQNFITKINKELELNDIDFRIKNKFSKNSVSRVPKINKMPGELASDERPDVSTEKRFKVETYNYILDIMINSMEKRFVSNSELLKDCICLDPKNFKNIKSGLPENSLLKLSELTKISVHVLTSELQQFAIQYDTITKNFNDTFSKNDLSFDNDSNSESELNIDHSLECNTCNNCLRCAFNILYEIVQQSGSFNNIYLAYKFVLTLPCTQVTCERIFSKVKNIKTKLRSLISQDIMEALLMINIERDYVVDKEIVVNTIAKSSTELSRLLI
;
A
#
# COMPACT_ATOMS: atom_id res chain seq x y z
N MET A 1 -3.37 8.62 -0.81
CA MET A 1 -3.34 7.81 0.44
C MET A 1 -1.97 7.86 1.13
N VAL A 2 -0.85 8.12 0.45
CA VAL A 2 0.43 8.44 1.12
C VAL A 2 0.29 9.69 2.01
N ASP A 3 -0.49 10.68 1.53
CA ASP A 3 -0.71 11.96 2.21
C ASP A 3 -1.40 11.86 3.58
N SER A 4 -2.19 10.81 3.86
CA SER A 4 -2.92 10.74 5.13
C SER A 4 -2.03 10.45 6.33
N SER A 5 -0.82 9.94 6.11
CA SER A 5 0.18 9.67 7.17
C SER A 5 1.11 10.84 7.47
N GLU A 6 1.03 11.89 6.65
CA GLU A 6 1.77 13.16 6.77
C GLU A 6 0.79 14.34 6.84
N CYS A 7 -0.47 14.06 7.16
CA CYS A 7 -1.53 15.06 7.09
C CYS A 7 -1.51 16.00 8.31
N CYS A 8 -1.19 15.46 9.48
CA CYS A 8 -1.22 16.20 10.73
C CYS A 8 0.02 15.89 11.57
N LYS A 9 0.34 16.82 12.46
CA LYS A 9 1.52 16.76 13.35
C LYS A 9 1.60 15.44 14.14
N ASN A 10 0.47 14.94 14.63
CA ASN A 10 0.43 13.69 15.40
C ASN A 10 0.75 12.46 14.54
N ALA A 11 0.28 12.44 13.29
CA ALA A 11 0.59 11.39 12.32
C ALA A 11 2.07 11.37 11.94
N GLU A 12 2.63 12.55 11.61
CA GLU A 12 4.04 12.71 11.28
C GLU A 12 4.93 12.26 12.44
N PHE A 13 4.61 12.68 13.67
CA PHE A 13 5.35 12.26 14.85
C PHE A 13 5.25 10.75 15.09
N LEU A 14 4.08 10.14 14.93
CA LEU A 14 3.92 8.70 15.09
C LEU A 14 4.81 7.93 14.10
N PHE A 15 4.70 8.21 12.81
CA PHE A 15 5.46 7.45 11.80
C PHE A 15 6.95 7.78 11.82
N GLY A 16 7.34 9.00 12.17
CA GLY A 16 8.73 9.36 12.48
C GLY A 16 9.27 8.55 13.65
N LEU A 17 8.47 8.38 14.72
CA LEU A 17 8.84 7.59 15.89
C LEU A 17 8.95 6.10 15.59
N VAL A 18 8.02 5.54 14.80
CA VAL A 18 8.08 4.15 14.31
C VAL A 18 9.36 3.91 13.52
N GLN A 19 9.68 4.80 12.57
CA GLN A 19 10.89 4.71 11.77
C GLN A 19 12.16 4.81 12.63
N GLN A 20 12.22 5.79 13.53
CA GLN A 20 13.35 5.98 14.44
C GLN A 20 13.56 4.78 15.34
N SER A 21 12.48 4.15 15.82
CA SER A 21 12.54 2.97 16.69
C SER A 21 13.12 1.76 15.94
N ALA A 22 12.67 1.53 14.71
CA ALA A 22 13.19 0.46 13.86
C ALA A 22 14.68 0.67 13.50
N THR A 23 15.05 1.88 13.08
CA THR A 23 16.45 2.24 12.77
C THR A 23 17.34 2.12 14.02
N PHE A 24 16.87 2.60 15.18
CA PHE A 24 17.61 2.47 16.44
C PHE A 24 17.94 1.00 16.74
N LEU A 25 16.98 0.09 16.61
CA LEU A 25 17.26 -1.33 16.83
C LEU A 25 18.24 -1.91 15.78
N LEU A 26 18.02 -1.61 14.49
CA LEU A 26 18.74 -2.22 13.37
C LEU A 26 20.19 -1.73 13.20
N ASP A 27 20.50 -0.50 13.61
CA ASP A 27 21.82 0.12 13.38
C ASP A 27 22.93 -0.44 14.28
N SER A 28 22.63 -1.34 15.24
CA SER A 28 23.64 -1.88 16.15
C SER A 28 23.44 -3.35 16.47
N HIS A 29 24.46 -4.17 16.18
CA HIS A 29 24.50 -5.58 16.57
C HIS A 29 24.43 -5.77 18.09
N LYS A 30 24.97 -4.83 18.90
CA LYS A 30 24.88 -4.90 20.36
C LYS A 30 23.45 -4.75 20.84
N ARG A 31 22.69 -3.80 20.28
CA ARG A 31 21.26 -3.60 20.59
C ARG A 31 20.42 -4.76 20.07
N MET A 32 20.73 -5.26 18.88
CA MET A 32 20.09 -6.46 18.33
C MET A 32 20.30 -7.70 19.20
N LYS A 33 21.46 -7.82 19.86
CA LYS A 33 21.72 -8.91 20.82
C LYS A 33 20.80 -8.82 22.02
N VAL A 34 20.69 -7.64 22.66
CA VAL A 34 19.75 -7.40 23.78
C VAL A 34 18.32 -7.77 23.38
N TRP A 35 17.88 -7.30 22.21
CA TRP A 35 16.57 -7.66 21.65
C TRP A 35 16.40 -9.17 21.44
N SER A 36 17.42 -9.83 20.90
CA SER A 36 17.40 -11.27 20.69
C SER A 36 17.34 -12.06 22.00
N ASP A 37 17.97 -11.56 23.06
CA ASP A 37 18.01 -12.24 24.35
C ASP A 37 16.65 -12.09 25.07
N LEU A 38 16.02 -10.91 25.02
CA LEU A 38 14.66 -10.68 25.52
C LEU A 38 13.58 -11.46 24.75
N THR A 39 13.71 -11.56 23.42
CA THR A 39 12.75 -12.32 22.60
C THR A 39 12.83 -13.83 22.84
N LYS A 40 14.01 -14.37 23.16
CA LYS A 40 14.19 -15.79 23.51
C LYS A 40 13.57 -16.15 24.86
N GLN A 41 13.58 -15.23 25.82
CA GLN A 41 12.97 -15.45 27.14
C GLN A 41 11.43 -15.53 27.06
N THR A 42 10.84 -14.82 26.09
CA THR A 42 9.39 -14.68 25.94
C THR A 42 8.76 -15.67 24.95
N HIS A 43 9.51 -16.34 24.06
CA HIS A 43 8.94 -17.23 23.02
C HIS A 43 9.65 -18.59 22.87
N LYS A 44 8.86 -19.68 22.73
CA LYS A 44 9.34 -21.08 22.64
C LYS A 44 9.31 -21.73 21.23
N SER A 45 8.87 -21.05 20.17
CA SER A 45 8.81 -21.66 18.82
C SER A 45 9.08 -20.66 17.68
N HIS A 46 9.29 -21.19 16.47
CA HIS A 46 9.86 -20.64 15.22
C HIS A 46 9.36 -19.27 14.68
N ASP A 47 8.60 -18.49 15.43
CA ASP A 47 8.04 -17.21 15.00
C ASP A 47 9.08 -16.06 15.04
N LYS A 48 10.02 -16.11 14.10
CA LYS A 48 10.92 -15.05 13.59
C LYS A 48 11.20 -13.85 14.53
N LEU A 49 11.89 -14.00 15.68
CA LEU A 49 12.58 -12.92 16.44
C LEU A 49 11.81 -11.58 16.65
N ARG A 50 10.49 -11.54 16.42
CA ARG A 50 9.64 -10.35 16.33
C ARG A 50 10.35 -9.10 15.78
N LYS A 51 10.97 -9.22 14.59
CA LYS A 51 11.79 -8.14 14.03
C LYS A 51 10.96 -6.87 13.79
N LEU A 52 11.49 -5.73 14.22
CA LEU A 52 10.97 -4.40 13.85
C LEU A 52 11.17 -4.16 12.35
N ASN A 53 10.14 -3.64 11.70
CA ASN A 53 10.19 -3.36 10.26
C ASN A 53 10.42 -1.86 10.02
N LEU A 54 11.32 -1.53 9.10
CA LEU A 54 11.45 -0.18 8.55
C LEU A 54 10.20 0.15 7.70
N ILE A 55 9.81 1.41 7.71
CA ILE A 55 8.74 1.90 6.83
C ILE A 55 9.26 1.86 5.39
N GLY A 56 8.55 1.15 4.53
CA GLY A 56 8.83 1.14 3.09
C GLY A 56 8.40 2.47 2.47
N ALA A 57 9.28 3.08 1.68
CA ALA A 57 9.05 4.40 1.08
C ALA A 57 7.79 4.49 0.20
N THR A 58 7.31 3.36 -0.36
CA THR A 58 6.31 3.35 -1.45
C THR A 58 5.01 2.64 -1.12
N ARG A 59 4.84 2.00 0.05
CA ARG A 59 3.67 1.12 0.28
C ARG A 59 2.97 1.41 1.59
N TRP A 60 1.67 1.65 1.54
CA TRP A 60 0.88 1.97 2.73
C TRP A 60 0.76 0.79 3.71
N TRP A 61 0.56 -0.44 3.21
CA TRP A 61 0.68 -1.66 4.02
C TRP A 61 2.03 -1.78 4.75
N SER A 62 3.11 -1.14 4.27
CA SER A 62 4.39 -1.18 4.98
C SER A 62 4.36 -0.37 6.28
N LYS A 63 3.59 0.73 6.34
CA LYS A 63 3.35 1.52 7.55
C LYS A 63 2.54 0.72 8.57
N ASP A 64 1.52 -0.01 8.12
CA ASP A 64 0.78 -0.98 8.95
C ASP A 64 1.72 -2.06 9.50
N LYS A 65 2.52 -2.71 8.64
CA LYS A 65 3.47 -3.75 9.05
C LYS A 65 4.53 -3.24 10.03
N ALA A 66 5.01 -2.02 9.85
CA ALA A 66 5.98 -1.37 10.73
C ALA A 66 5.36 -1.05 12.10
N LEU A 67 4.18 -0.44 12.12
CA LEU A 67 3.47 -0.12 13.37
C LEU A 67 3.09 -1.41 14.13
N SER A 68 2.54 -2.41 13.43
CA SER A 68 2.23 -3.77 13.91
C SER A 68 3.44 -4.54 14.44
N SER A 69 4.67 -4.17 14.09
CA SER A 69 5.86 -4.78 14.66
C SER A 69 6.21 -4.24 16.05
N ILE A 70 5.72 -3.05 16.41
CA ILE A 70 5.99 -2.38 17.70
C ILE A 70 4.82 -2.54 18.66
N ILE A 71 3.60 -2.19 18.24
CA ILE A 71 2.42 -2.15 19.12
C ILE A 71 1.26 -2.90 18.48
N GLN A 72 0.52 -3.67 19.28
CA GLN A 72 -0.72 -4.35 18.87
C GLN A 72 -1.74 -4.25 20.01
N PHE A 73 -2.97 -3.86 19.70
CA PHE A 73 -4.01 -3.62 20.70
C PHE A 73 -4.84 -4.89 21.03
N ASN A 74 -4.79 -5.91 20.17
CA ASN A 74 -5.65 -7.10 20.24
C ASN A 74 -4.91 -8.37 20.68
N GLU A 75 -3.78 -8.27 21.37
CA GLU A 75 -3.02 -9.44 21.81
C GLU A 75 -3.75 -10.15 22.98
N PRO A 76 -3.99 -11.48 22.89
CA PRO A 76 -4.76 -12.22 23.89
C PRO A 76 -4.02 -12.34 25.23
N ASN A 77 -2.68 -12.35 25.20
CA ASN A 77 -1.83 -12.37 26.37
C ASN A 77 -0.96 -11.11 26.41
N VAL A 78 -1.11 -10.31 27.47
CA VAL A 78 -0.39 -9.04 27.64
C VAL A 78 1.10 -9.28 27.92
N LYS A 79 1.43 -10.41 28.57
CA LYS A 79 2.82 -10.80 28.88
C LYS A 79 3.66 -11.02 27.62
N ASP A 80 3.03 -11.54 26.59
CA ASP A 80 3.65 -11.76 25.29
C ASP A 80 3.47 -10.55 24.37
N SER A 81 3.15 -9.37 24.91
CA SER A 81 2.88 -8.21 24.07
C SER A 81 4.14 -7.69 23.39
N ARG A 82 4.05 -7.42 22.08
CA ARG A 82 5.16 -6.77 21.34
C ARG A 82 5.52 -5.41 21.92
N PHE A 83 4.51 -4.68 22.41
CA PHE A 83 4.72 -3.36 22.99
C PHE A 83 5.45 -3.46 24.34
N LEU A 84 5.04 -4.40 25.19
CA LEU A 84 5.69 -4.64 26.48
C LEU A 84 7.17 -5.05 26.29
N LEU A 85 7.43 -6.00 25.39
CA LEU A 85 8.79 -6.39 24.99
C LEU A 85 9.61 -5.19 24.52
N PHE A 86 9.02 -4.32 23.71
CA PHE A 86 9.68 -3.12 23.21
C PHE A 86 10.01 -2.12 24.33
N LEU A 87 9.13 -1.94 25.31
CA LEU A 87 9.40 -1.11 26.48
C LEU A 87 10.51 -1.70 27.35
N HIS A 88 10.49 -3.01 27.62
CA HIS A 88 11.57 -3.68 28.36
C HIS A 88 12.92 -3.50 27.68
N PHE A 89 12.97 -3.64 26.36
CA PHE A 89 14.19 -3.39 25.58
C PHE A 89 14.73 -1.96 25.77
N LEU A 90 13.87 -0.95 25.70
CA LEU A 90 14.29 0.44 25.90
C LEU A 90 14.73 0.72 27.35
N LEU A 91 14.05 0.09 28.32
CA LEU A 91 14.40 0.20 29.74
C LEU A 91 15.76 -0.44 30.01
N GLU A 92 16.02 -1.66 29.51
CA GLU A 92 17.29 -2.36 29.69
C GLU A 92 18.48 -1.57 29.11
N ILE A 93 18.29 -0.89 27.97
CA ILE A 93 19.31 0.01 27.42
C ILE A 93 19.51 1.24 28.32
N THR A 94 18.43 1.78 28.91
CA THR A 94 18.47 2.97 29.75
C THR A 94 19.02 2.69 31.15
N SER A 95 18.99 1.44 31.61
CA SER A 95 19.49 1.02 32.92
C SER A 95 20.93 1.51 33.18
N SER A 96 21.18 1.86 34.45
CA SER A 96 22.49 2.31 34.93
C SER A 96 23.59 1.27 34.64
N GLU A 97 23.25 -0.01 34.75
CA GLU A 97 24.13 -1.16 34.54
C GLU A 97 24.49 -1.43 33.06
N SER A 98 23.81 -0.79 32.12
CA SER A 98 24.00 -1.06 30.70
C SER A 98 25.34 -0.49 30.20
N LYS A 99 26.07 -1.26 29.37
CA LYS A 99 27.38 -0.89 28.80
C LYS A 99 27.28 0.03 27.56
N PHE A 100 26.15 0.69 27.36
CA PHE A 100 25.92 1.59 26.23
C PHE A 100 26.43 3.00 26.51
N ASP A 101 26.83 3.71 25.45
CA ASP A 101 27.28 5.10 25.52
C ASP A 101 26.13 6.06 25.88
N ALA A 102 26.48 7.23 26.42
CA ALA A 102 25.50 8.22 26.89
C ALA A 102 24.52 8.66 25.79
N LYS A 103 24.97 8.77 24.53
CA LYS A 103 24.10 9.14 23.41
C LYS A 103 23.08 8.05 23.13
N THR A 104 23.49 6.77 23.11
CA THR A 104 22.55 5.64 22.97
C THR A 104 21.54 5.61 24.12
N LYS A 105 21.97 5.77 25.37
CA LYS A 105 21.04 5.82 26.53
C LYS A 105 20.05 6.98 26.41
N TYR A 106 20.52 8.18 26.05
CA TYR A 106 19.66 9.35 25.82
C TYR A 106 18.62 9.10 24.72
N THR A 107 19.02 8.51 23.59
CA THR A 107 18.09 8.20 22.50
C THR A 107 17.05 7.16 22.91
N ALA A 108 17.44 6.11 23.65
CA ALA A 108 16.51 5.10 24.16
C ALA A 108 15.51 5.71 25.15
N HIS A 109 15.98 6.54 26.08
CA HIS A 109 15.13 7.26 27.02
C HIS A 109 14.14 8.19 26.30
N THR A 110 14.58 8.91 25.27
CA THR A 110 13.72 9.78 24.46
C THR A 110 12.64 8.98 23.73
N LEU A 111 12.99 7.83 23.14
CA LEU A 111 12.03 6.93 22.51
C LEU A 111 11.01 6.42 23.53
N LEU A 112 11.47 6.01 24.71
CA LEU A 112 10.62 5.52 25.80
C LEU A 112 9.62 6.59 26.26
N GLN A 113 10.09 7.83 26.47
CA GLN A 113 9.23 8.95 26.83
C GLN A 113 8.16 9.25 25.76
N ASN A 114 8.54 9.21 24.47
CA ASN A 114 7.62 9.50 23.37
C ASN A 114 6.56 8.41 23.20
N TRP A 115 6.95 7.13 23.26
CA TRP A 115 6.01 6.01 23.19
C TRP A 115 5.05 5.93 24.37
N SER A 116 5.34 6.66 25.45
CA SER A 116 4.53 6.67 26.68
C SER A 116 3.57 7.86 26.78
N LYS A 117 3.53 8.70 25.73
CA LYS A 117 2.53 9.75 25.57
C LYS A 117 1.21 9.15 25.10
N PHE A 118 0.14 9.49 25.81
CA PHE A 118 -1.22 9.03 25.48
C PHE A 118 -1.62 9.41 24.05
N GLU A 119 -1.23 10.61 23.61
CA GLU A 119 -1.51 11.13 22.28
C GLU A 119 -0.92 10.25 21.17
N ILE A 120 0.30 9.71 21.38
CA ILE A 120 0.97 8.84 20.41
C ILE A 120 0.30 7.47 20.36
N ILE A 121 -0.01 6.89 21.50
CA ILE A 121 -0.69 5.58 21.58
C ILE A 121 -2.09 5.68 20.97
N LEU A 122 -2.84 6.76 21.25
CA LEU A 122 -4.15 7.00 20.66
C LEU A 122 -4.05 7.21 19.14
N THR A 123 -3.06 7.96 18.66
CA THR A 123 -2.82 8.11 17.22
C THR A 123 -2.52 6.75 16.58
N ALA A 124 -1.73 5.90 17.24
CA ALA A 124 -1.46 4.54 16.77
C ALA A 124 -2.75 3.71 16.69
N ALA A 125 -3.62 3.76 17.71
CA ALA A 125 -4.90 3.06 17.71
C ALA A 125 -5.81 3.50 16.57
N ILE A 126 -5.87 4.81 16.27
CA ILE A 126 -6.62 5.35 15.12
C ILE A 126 -6.09 4.77 13.80
N TYR A 127 -4.77 4.78 13.61
CA TYR A 127 -4.19 4.19 12.39
C TYR A 127 -4.40 2.68 12.32
N PHE A 128 -4.38 1.96 13.44
CA PHE A 128 -4.73 0.54 13.45
C PHE A 128 -6.15 0.30 12.97
N ASP A 129 -7.11 1.02 13.54
CA ASP A 129 -8.52 0.93 13.13
C ASP A 129 -8.68 1.21 11.64
N ILE A 130 -7.98 2.22 11.12
CA ILE A 130 -7.95 2.52 9.68
C ILE A 130 -7.28 1.40 8.88
N PHE A 131 -6.14 0.87 9.33
CA PHE A 131 -5.37 -0.16 8.61
C PHE A 131 -6.13 -1.48 8.50
N THR A 132 -6.97 -1.82 9.47
CA THR A 132 -7.76 -3.07 9.44
C THR A 132 -8.60 -3.20 8.17
N ILE A 133 -9.27 -2.11 7.76
CA ILE A 133 -10.15 -2.09 6.58
C ILE A 133 -9.38 -1.87 5.28
N SER A 134 -8.19 -1.27 5.36
CA SER A 134 -7.59 -0.60 4.22
C SER A 134 -6.31 -1.27 3.73
N SER A 135 -5.57 -1.95 4.61
CA SER A 135 -4.45 -2.83 4.25
C SER A 135 -4.85 -3.98 3.32
N PRO A 136 -6.00 -4.66 3.48
CA PRO A 136 -6.43 -5.71 2.55
C PRO A 136 -6.60 -5.18 1.13
N VAL A 137 -7.24 -4.01 0.98
CA VAL A 137 -7.43 -3.35 -0.31
C VAL A 137 -6.09 -2.93 -0.90
N SER A 138 -5.20 -2.34 -0.10
CA SER A 138 -3.84 -1.99 -0.55
C SER A 138 -3.06 -3.20 -1.06
N LYS A 139 -3.15 -4.37 -0.39
CA LYS A 139 -2.50 -5.61 -0.84
C LYS A 139 -3.14 -6.15 -2.12
N PHE A 140 -4.47 -6.12 -2.22
CA PHE A 140 -5.19 -6.57 -3.41
C PHE A 140 -4.85 -5.72 -4.64
N LEU A 141 -4.87 -4.39 -4.50
CA LEU A 141 -4.48 -3.45 -5.56
C LEU A 141 -3.03 -3.64 -6.02
N GLN A 142 -2.18 -4.21 -5.14
CA GLN A 142 -0.77 -4.50 -5.41
C GLN A 142 -0.51 -5.92 -5.92
N SER A 143 -1.53 -6.77 -5.98
CA SER A 143 -1.42 -8.15 -6.44
C SER A 143 -1.06 -8.24 -7.93
N ARG A 144 -0.54 -9.39 -8.37
CA ARG A 144 -0.19 -9.63 -9.77
C ARG A 144 -1.41 -9.89 -10.65
N SER A 145 -2.47 -10.48 -10.09
CA SER A 145 -3.74 -10.80 -10.74
C SER A 145 -4.84 -9.80 -10.38
N LEU A 146 -4.64 -8.52 -10.75
CA LEU A 146 -5.61 -7.47 -10.49
C LEU A 146 -6.84 -7.64 -11.40
N ASN A 147 -8.02 -7.88 -10.81
CA ASN A 147 -9.29 -7.74 -11.51
C ASN A 147 -9.85 -6.33 -11.25
N TYR A 148 -10.05 -5.55 -12.31
CA TYR A 148 -10.50 -4.15 -12.24
C TYR A 148 -11.86 -3.98 -11.56
N LEU A 149 -12.82 -4.88 -11.82
CA LEU A 149 -14.14 -4.83 -11.21
C LEU A 149 -14.07 -5.09 -9.69
N ILE A 150 -13.31 -6.11 -9.30
CA ILE A 150 -13.11 -6.44 -7.88
C ILE A 150 -12.36 -5.31 -7.17
N ALA A 151 -11.33 -4.75 -7.83
CA ALA A 151 -10.55 -3.63 -7.31
C ALA A 151 -11.44 -2.40 -7.05
N PHE A 152 -12.33 -2.08 -7.98
CA PHE A 152 -13.28 -0.99 -7.84
C PHE A 152 -14.26 -1.24 -6.70
N ASN A 153 -14.87 -2.42 -6.64
CA ASN A 153 -15.82 -2.77 -5.57
C ASN A 153 -15.15 -2.71 -4.18
N MET A 154 -13.93 -3.23 -4.05
CA MET A 154 -13.16 -3.11 -2.80
C MET A 154 -12.86 -1.67 -2.42
N THR A 155 -12.53 -0.83 -3.40
CA THR A 155 -12.23 0.59 -3.19
C THR A 155 -13.48 1.38 -2.80
N THR A 156 -14.61 1.14 -3.46
CA THR A 156 -15.90 1.77 -3.14
C THR A 156 -16.40 1.34 -1.75
N ASN A 157 -16.27 0.05 -1.41
CA ASN A 157 -16.60 -0.44 -0.08
C ASN A 157 -15.70 0.20 0.99
N LEU A 158 -14.39 0.28 0.75
CA LEU A 158 -13.46 0.97 1.63
C LEU A 158 -13.85 2.45 1.83
N LEU A 159 -14.21 3.16 0.76
CA LEU A 159 -14.66 4.55 0.84
C LEU A 159 -15.93 4.68 1.71
N ASN A 160 -16.90 3.80 1.52
CA ASN A 160 -18.12 3.78 2.32
C ASN A 160 -17.83 3.51 3.79
N GLN A 161 -16.97 2.53 4.10
CA GLN A 161 -16.56 2.23 5.48
C GLN A 161 -15.85 3.41 6.15
N ILE A 162 -15.00 4.15 5.43
CA ILE A 162 -14.33 5.36 5.96
C ILE A 162 -15.36 6.47 6.19
N LYS A 163 -16.32 6.67 5.28
CA LYS A 163 -17.41 7.63 5.44
C LYS A 163 -18.31 7.30 6.63
N GLU A 164 -18.67 6.03 6.81
CA GLU A 164 -19.43 5.56 7.98
C GLU A 164 -18.65 5.81 9.28
N LYS A 165 -17.34 5.52 9.29
CA LYS A 165 -16.48 5.85 10.44
C LYS A 165 -16.47 7.35 10.75
N ARG A 166 -16.48 8.19 9.72
CA ARG A 166 -16.53 9.64 9.86
C ARG A 166 -17.87 10.14 10.37
N TYR A 167 -18.97 9.55 9.89
CA TYR A 167 -20.35 9.87 10.29
C TYR A 167 -20.60 9.46 11.74
N ASN A 168 -20.21 8.24 12.12
CA ASN A 168 -20.31 7.70 13.49
C ASN A 168 -19.09 8.07 14.36
N GLY A 169 -18.41 9.17 14.02
CA GLY A 169 -17.09 9.49 14.57
C GLY A 169 -17.08 9.74 16.07
N ASP A 170 -18.18 10.18 16.69
CA ASP A 170 -18.28 10.33 18.15
C ASP A 170 -18.18 9.00 18.89
N GLU A 171 -19.02 8.03 18.51
CA GLU A 171 -19.08 6.73 19.17
C GLU A 171 -17.77 5.96 18.99
N ILE A 172 -17.25 5.95 17.77
CA ILE A 172 -16.02 5.21 17.43
C ILE A 172 -14.82 5.85 18.13
N PHE A 173 -14.72 7.17 18.18
CA PHE A 173 -13.63 7.84 18.87
C PHE A 173 -13.66 7.61 20.39
N ASN A 174 -14.84 7.66 21.01
CA ASN A 174 -14.99 7.36 22.43
C ASN A 174 -14.62 5.89 22.74
N LYS A 175 -15.02 4.96 21.87
CA LYS A 175 -14.62 3.56 21.97
C LYS A 175 -13.10 3.40 21.88
N LEU A 176 -12.45 4.05 20.92
CA LEU A 176 -10.99 4.02 20.77
C LEU A 176 -10.26 4.56 22.01
N ILE A 177 -10.77 5.64 22.61
CA ILE A 177 -10.21 6.16 23.87
C ILE A 177 -10.32 5.11 24.99
N SER A 178 -11.50 4.50 25.16
CA SER A 178 -11.72 3.46 26.17
C SER A 178 -10.81 2.25 25.95
N ASP A 179 -10.69 1.78 24.71
CA ASP A 179 -9.83 0.65 24.35
C ASP A 179 -8.36 0.94 24.63
N VAL A 180 -7.88 2.16 24.32
CA VAL A 180 -6.52 2.59 24.63
C VAL A 180 -6.29 2.70 26.15
N GLN A 181 -7.24 3.23 26.91
CA GLN A 181 -7.15 3.28 28.37
C GLN A 181 -7.08 1.88 28.98
N ASN A 182 -7.90 0.95 28.50
CA ASN A 182 -7.87 -0.45 28.92
C ASN A 182 -6.56 -1.14 28.54
N PHE A 183 -6.02 -0.86 27.36
CA PHE A 183 -4.71 -1.35 26.94
C PHE A 183 -3.58 -0.84 27.86
N ILE A 184 -3.55 0.47 28.13
CA ILE A 184 -2.53 1.10 29.00
C ILE A 184 -2.62 0.58 30.44
N THR A 185 -3.83 0.39 30.97
CA THR A 185 -3.99 -0.15 32.33
C THR A 185 -3.49 -1.58 32.43
N LYS A 186 -3.72 -2.42 31.41
CA LYS A 186 -3.16 -3.78 31.35
C LYS A 186 -1.63 -3.77 31.29
N ILE A 187 -1.04 -2.93 30.45
CA ILE A 187 0.42 -2.81 30.34
C ILE A 187 1.05 -2.30 31.64
N ASN A 188 0.49 -1.25 32.25
CA ASN A 188 1.01 -0.72 33.52
C ASN A 188 0.95 -1.77 34.64
N LYS A 189 -0.11 -2.59 34.71
CA LYS A 189 -0.20 -3.69 35.68
C LYS A 189 0.94 -4.71 35.49
N GLU A 190 1.25 -5.08 34.26
CA GLU A 190 2.37 -5.99 33.99
C GLU A 190 3.74 -5.36 34.28
N LEU A 191 3.91 -4.06 34.07
CA LEU A 191 5.14 -3.36 34.46
C LEU A 191 5.31 -3.33 35.98
N GLU A 192 4.23 -3.07 36.72
CA GLU A 192 4.20 -3.11 38.19
C GLU A 192 4.53 -4.52 38.72
N LEU A 193 4.01 -5.58 38.08
CA LEU A 193 4.32 -6.97 38.47
C LEU A 193 5.79 -7.36 38.26
N ASN A 194 6.52 -6.67 37.39
CA ASN A 194 7.94 -6.90 37.12
C ASN A 194 8.85 -5.92 37.88
N ASP A 195 8.33 -5.22 38.89
CA ASP A 195 9.05 -4.22 39.71
C ASP A 195 9.72 -3.10 38.89
N ILE A 196 9.09 -2.69 37.79
CA ILE A 196 9.61 -1.62 36.92
C ILE A 196 9.00 -0.28 37.32
N ASP A 197 9.86 0.65 37.75
CA ASP A 197 9.48 2.05 38.04
C ASP A 197 9.29 2.86 36.73
N PHE A 198 8.31 2.46 35.94
CA PHE A 198 7.92 3.13 34.71
C PHE A 198 6.41 3.06 34.49
N ARG A 199 5.78 4.20 34.24
CA ARG A 199 4.32 4.28 34.06
C ARG A 199 3.92 5.09 32.84
N ILE A 200 3.05 4.50 32.03
CA ILE A 200 2.46 5.14 30.86
C ILE A 200 1.25 5.98 31.29
N LYS A 201 1.15 7.20 30.78
CA LYS A 201 0.02 8.11 31.05
C LYS A 201 -1.24 7.58 30.37
N ASN A 202 -2.31 7.40 31.14
CA ASN A 202 -3.61 6.91 30.65
C ASN A 202 -4.57 8.03 30.19
N LYS A 203 -4.16 9.29 30.25
CA LYS A 203 -4.94 10.47 29.85
C LYS A 203 -4.04 11.52 29.20
N PHE A 204 -4.66 12.43 28.46
CA PHE A 204 -4.01 13.62 27.91
C PHE A 204 -3.29 14.42 29.00
N SER A 205 -2.10 14.92 28.69
CA SER A 205 -1.41 15.80 29.62
C SER A 205 -2.08 17.17 29.65
N LYS A 206 -2.42 17.66 30.86
CA LYS A 206 -3.05 18.98 31.07
C LYS A 206 -2.25 20.16 30.47
N ASN A 207 -0.96 19.97 30.20
CA ASN A 207 -0.03 21.02 29.73
C ASN A 207 0.22 21.01 28.21
N SER A 208 -0.47 20.18 27.42
CA SER A 208 -0.31 20.15 25.95
C SER A 208 -1.01 21.33 25.24
N VAL A 209 -1.58 22.27 25.99
CA VAL A 209 -2.12 23.51 25.47
C VAL A 209 -1.02 24.56 25.55
N SER A 210 -0.40 24.87 24.40
CA SER A 210 0.44 26.07 24.32
C SER A 210 -0.45 27.27 24.67
N ARG A 211 -0.10 27.98 25.75
CA ARG A 211 -0.81 29.19 26.16
C ARG A 211 -0.67 30.20 25.03
N VAL A 212 -1.74 30.44 24.28
CA VAL A 212 -1.74 31.49 23.26
C VAL A 212 -1.62 32.83 24.00
N PRO A 213 -0.65 33.69 23.65
CA PRO A 213 -0.51 34.99 24.31
C PRO A 213 -1.82 35.76 24.13
N LYS A 214 -2.40 36.21 25.25
CA LYS A 214 -3.56 37.11 25.20
C LYS A 214 -3.05 38.47 24.71
N ILE A 215 -3.48 38.88 23.53
CA ILE A 215 -3.29 40.25 23.05
C ILE A 215 -4.23 41.15 23.87
N ASN A 216 -3.71 42.27 24.37
CA ASN A 216 -4.52 43.24 25.12
C ASN A 216 -5.60 43.84 24.19
N LYS A 217 -6.85 43.90 24.66
CA LYS A 217 -8.02 44.36 23.87
C LYS A 217 -8.59 45.67 24.41
N MET A 218 -9.25 46.43 23.54
CA MET A 218 -10.17 47.50 23.94
C MET A 218 -11.61 46.97 24.15
N PRO A 219 -12.46 47.65 24.96
CA PRO A 219 -13.84 47.21 25.19
C PRO A 219 -14.65 47.22 23.88
N GLY A 220 -15.27 46.08 23.53
CA GLY A 220 -16.15 45.94 22.37
C GLY A 220 -15.55 45.22 21.15
N GLU A 221 -14.26 44.87 21.16
CA GLU A 221 -13.64 44.10 20.07
C GLU A 221 -13.90 42.59 20.24
N LEU A 222 -14.62 42.00 19.28
CA LEU A 222 -14.66 40.54 19.08
C LEU A 222 -13.31 40.10 18.52
N ALA A 223 -12.58 39.25 19.24
CA ALA A 223 -11.35 38.69 18.70
C ALA A 223 -11.66 37.53 17.76
N SER A 224 -11.11 37.57 16.55
CA SER A 224 -11.09 36.43 15.63
C SER A 224 -10.37 35.20 16.20
N ASP A 225 -9.52 35.40 17.22
CA ASP A 225 -8.68 34.37 17.86
C ASP A 225 -9.22 33.85 19.19
N GLU A 226 -10.45 34.21 19.60
CA GLU A 226 -11.13 33.56 20.73
C GLU A 226 -11.45 32.11 20.38
N ARG A 227 -10.47 31.22 20.63
CA ARG A 227 -10.69 29.79 20.51
C ARG A 227 -11.63 29.35 21.63
N PRO A 228 -12.75 28.66 21.32
CA PRO A 228 -13.62 28.12 22.35
C PRO A 228 -12.81 27.20 23.28
N ASP A 229 -13.16 27.20 24.57
CA ASP A 229 -12.53 26.38 25.60
C ASP A 229 -12.96 24.91 25.41
N VAL A 230 -12.41 24.28 24.36
CA VAL A 230 -12.74 22.93 23.93
C VAL A 230 -11.83 21.96 24.68
N SER A 231 -12.41 20.90 25.26
CA SER A 231 -11.65 19.85 25.94
C SER A 231 -10.54 19.30 25.04
N THR A 232 -9.40 18.92 25.63
CA THR A 232 -8.25 18.38 24.87
C THR A 232 -8.64 17.18 24.00
N GLU A 233 -9.58 16.37 24.47
CA GLU A 233 -10.13 15.21 23.75
C GLU A 233 -10.90 15.63 22.50
N LYS A 234 -11.82 16.59 22.63
CA LYS A 234 -12.58 17.12 21.49
C LYS A 234 -11.65 17.79 20.47
N ARG A 235 -10.63 18.51 20.94
CA ARG A 235 -9.62 19.10 20.05
C ARG A 235 -8.85 18.03 19.29
N PHE A 236 -8.37 17.00 19.98
CA PHE A 236 -7.68 15.87 19.35
C PHE A 236 -8.58 15.15 18.33
N LYS A 237 -9.88 14.98 18.64
CA LYS A 237 -10.85 14.43 17.70
C LYS A 237 -10.91 15.25 16.41
N VAL A 238 -11.04 16.57 16.51
CA VAL A 238 -11.19 17.44 15.34
C VAL A 238 -9.88 17.55 14.55
N GLU A 239 -8.78 17.89 15.22
CA GLU A 239 -7.50 18.19 14.57
C GLU A 239 -6.73 16.94 14.11
N THR A 240 -7.01 15.78 14.67
CA THR A 240 -6.32 14.51 14.34
C THR A 240 -7.28 13.49 13.75
N TYR A 241 -8.26 12.99 14.52
CA TYR A 241 -9.09 11.87 14.07
C TYR A 241 -9.94 12.22 12.83
N ASN A 242 -10.76 13.25 12.92
CA ASN A 242 -11.61 13.72 11.82
C ASN A 242 -10.76 14.15 10.62
N TYR A 243 -9.69 14.91 10.88
CA TYR A 243 -8.81 15.40 9.83
C TYR A 243 -8.13 14.27 9.05
N ILE A 244 -7.65 13.22 9.72
CA ILE A 244 -7.09 12.02 9.05
C ILE A 244 -8.14 11.38 8.14
N LEU A 245 -9.37 11.18 8.63
CA LEU A 245 -10.46 10.59 7.85
C LEU A 245 -10.86 11.46 6.66
N ASP A 246 -10.97 12.77 6.85
CA ASP A 246 -11.36 13.72 5.80
C ASP A 246 -10.33 13.77 4.67
N ILE A 247 -9.03 13.76 5.00
CA ILE A 247 -7.94 13.67 4.01
C ILE A 247 -7.98 12.32 3.28
N MET A 248 -8.26 11.22 3.99
CA MET A 248 -8.40 9.92 3.35
C MET A 248 -9.58 9.85 2.38
N ILE A 249 -10.75 10.37 2.77
CA ILE A 249 -11.95 10.45 1.92
C ILE A 249 -11.62 11.26 0.67
N ASN A 250 -11.10 12.48 0.83
CA ASN A 250 -10.79 13.37 -0.28
C ASN A 250 -9.75 12.75 -1.23
N SER A 251 -8.71 12.09 -0.69
CA SER A 251 -7.70 11.41 -1.50
C SER A 251 -8.28 10.23 -2.29
N MET A 252 -9.19 9.46 -1.68
CA MET A 252 -9.86 8.34 -2.32
C MET A 252 -10.83 8.80 -3.41
N GLU A 253 -11.62 9.84 -3.13
CA GLU A 253 -12.58 10.40 -4.08
C GLU A 253 -11.86 10.98 -5.29
N LYS A 254 -10.86 11.85 -5.10
CA LYS A 254 -10.06 12.39 -6.20
C LYS A 254 -9.45 11.31 -7.09
N ARG A 255 -8.98 10.21 -6.49
CA ARG A 255 -8.27 9.14 -7.21
C ARG A 255 -9.20 8.17 -7.94
N PHE A 256 -10.36 7.84 -7.37
CA PHE A 256 -11.20 6.74 -7.87
C PHE A 256 -12.58 7.19 -8.35
N VAL A 257 -13.14 8.28 -7.83
CA VAL A 257 -14.46 8.77 -8.27
C VAL A 257 -14.36 9.46 -9.62
N SER A 258 -13.26 10.16 -9.90
CA SER A 258 -12.99 10.82 -11.19
C SER A 258 -13.06 9.86 -12.39
N ASN A 259 -12.72 8.58 -12.19
CA ASN A 259 -12.73 7.56 -13.24
C ASN A 259 -13.91 6.57 -13.08
N SER A 260 -14.90 6.90 -12.25
CA SER A 260 -16.01 5.98 -11.95
C SER A 260 -16.85 5.65 -13.19
N GLU A 261 -17.03 6.59 -14.12
CA GLU A 261 -17.74 6.37 -15.39
C GLU A 261 -17.01 5.37 -16.29
N LEU A 262 -15.70 5.55 -16.47
CA LEU A 262 -14.89 4.59 -17.23
C LEU A 262 -14.90 3.20 -16.59
N LEU A 263 -14.86 3.14 -15.25
CA LEU A 263 -14.91 1.86 -14.56
C LEU A 263 -16.27 1.18 -14.71
N LYS A 264 -17.39 1.92 -14.67
CA LYS A 264 -18.73 1.40 -15.00
C LYS A 264 -18.76 0.79 -16.41
N ASP A 265 -18.17 1.47 -17.38
CA ASP A 265 -18.07 0.95 -18.75
C ASP A 265 -17.23 -0.33 -18.82
N CYS A 266 -16.13 -0.42 -18.05
CA CYS A 266 -15.33 -1.63 -17.95
C CYS A 266 -16.08 -2.82 -17.29
N ILE A 267 -17.07 -2.57 -16.43
CA ILE A 267 -17.91 -3.63 -15.83
C ILE A 267 -18.70 -4.38 -16.91
N CYS A 268 -19.14 -3.66 -17.95
CA CYS A 268 -19.87 -4.25 -19.09
C CYS A 268 -19.00 -5.23 -19.88
N LEU A 269 -17.67 -5.11 -19.79
CA LEU A 269 -16.70 -6.00 -20.46
C LEU A 269 -16.34 -7.24 -19.63
N ASP A 270 -16.84 -7.39 -18.39
CA ASP A 270 -16.60 -8.61 -17.62
C ASP A 270 -17.54 -9.73 -18.08
N PRO A 271 -17.02 -10.90 -18.53
CA PRO A 271 -17.85 -12.03 -18.95
C PRO A 271 -18.86 -12.51 -17.92
N LYS A 272 -18.59 -12.29 -16.62
CA LYS A 272 -19.55 -12.62 -15.55
C LYS A 272 -20.88 -11.88 -15.68
N ASN A 273 -20.85 -10.70 -16.28
CA ASN A 273 -22.02 -9.85 -16.47
C ASN A 273 -22.73 -10.09 -17.81
N PHE A 274 -22.17 -10.93 -18.70
CA PHE A 274 -22.75 -11.19 -20.02
C PHE A 274 -24.17 -11.78 -19.93
N LYS A 275 -24.46 -12.57 -18.89
CA LYS A 275 -25.83 -13.07 -18.65
C LYS A 275 -26.86 -11.95 -18.52
N ASN A 276 -26.49 -10.83 -17.90
CA ASN A 276 -27.37 -9.67 -17.71
C ASN A 276 -27.41 -8.77 -18.94
N ILE A 277 -26.36 -8.81 -19.78
CA ILE A 277 -26.23 -7.96 -20.98
C ILE A 277 -26.96 -8.58 -22.19
N LYS A 278 -27.28 -9.88 -22.17
CA LYS A 278 -28.06 -10.55 -23.23
C LYS A 278 -29.40 -9.86 -23.50
N SER A 279 -30.04 -9.29 -22.47
CA SER A 279 -31.32 -8.57 -22.56
C SER A 279 -31.21 -7.11 -22.99
N GLY A 280 -29.99 -6.60 -23.20
CA GLY A 280 -29.72 -5.19 -23.52
C GLY A 280 -28.84 -4.52 -22.47
N LEU A 281 -28.08 -3.50 -22.88
CA LEU A 281 -27.29 -2.66 -21.97
C LEU A 281 -28.15 -1.52 -21.39
N PRO A 282 -27.89 -1.06 -20.15
CA PRO A 282 -28.51 0.13 -19.60
C PRO A 282 -28.29 1.37 -20.48
N GLU A 283 -29.28 2.25 -20.57
CA GLU A 283 -29.13 3.57 -21.20
C GLU A 283 -27.94 4.32 -20.56
N ASN A 284 -27.06 4.90 -21.39
CA ASN A 284 -25.80 5.56 -21.01
C ASN A 284 -24.60 4.64 -20.67
N SER A 285 -24.62 3.37 -21.07
CA SER A 285 -23.44 2.49 -20.97
C SER A 285 -22.42 2.76 -22.09
N LEU A 286 -21.13 2.58 -21.81
CA LEU A 286 -20.00 2.69 -22.76
C LEU A 286 -19.71 4.12 -23.27
N LEU A 287 -20.29 5.16 -22.66
CA LEU A 287 -20.12 6.54 -23.10
C LEU A 287 -18.66 7.01 -22.97
N LYS A 288 -18.04 6.77 -21.82
CA LYS A 288 -16.67 7.23 -21.56
C LYS A 288 -15.66 6.40 -22.34
N LEU A 289 -15.93 5.10 -22.47
CA LEU A 289 -15.11 4.22 -23.30
C LEU A 289 -15.20 4.59 -24.79
N SER A 290 -16.39 4.95 -25.28
CA SER A 290 -16.61 5.45 -26.65
C SER A 290 -15.81 6.73 -26.92
N GLU A 291 -15.84 7.69 -26.00
CA GLU A 291 -15.08 8.94 -26.10
C GLU A 291 -13.57 8.67 -26.19
N LEU A 292 -13.04 7.79 -25.33
CA LEU A 292 -11.60 7.50 -25.26
C LEU A 292 -11.10 6.66 -26.44
N THR A 293 -11.91 5.71 -26.92
CA THR A 293 -11.55 4.85 -28.05
C THR A 293 -11.86 5.50 -29.41
N LYS A 294 -12.63 6.60 -29.42
CA LYS A 294 -13.15 7.26 -30.63
C LYS A 294 -14.04 6.35 -31.49
N ILE A 295 -14.68 5.36 -30.87
CA ILE A 295 -15.62 4.44 -31.52
C ILE A 295 -17.02 4.86 -31.11
N SER A 296 -17.98 4.90 -32.03
CA SER A 296 -19.36 5.30 -31.70
C SER A 296 -20.02 4.36 -30.68
N VAL A 297 -20.74 4.93 -29.70
CA VAL A 297 -21.44 4.19 -28.63
C VAL A 297 -22.32 3.08 -29.18
N HIS A 298 -23.14 3.39 -30.20
CA HIS A 298 -24.07 2.42 -30.79
C HIS A 298 -23.36 1.16 -31.30
N VAL A 299 -22.23 1.33 -32.01
CA VAL A 299 -21.44 0.22 -32.55
C VAL A 299 -20.83 -0.63 -31.43
N LEU A 300 -20.28 0.01 -30.39
CA LEU A 300 -19.75 -0.71 -29.23
C LEU A 300 -20.85 -1.50 -28.52
N THR A 301 -22.04 -0.90 -28.32
CA THR A 301 -23.15 -1.58 -27.66
C THR A 301 -23.67 -2.77 -28.47
N SER A 302 -23.80 -2.62 -29.79
CA SER A 302 -24.31 -3.68 -30.66
C SER A 302 -23.33 -4.85 -30.78
N GLU A 303 -22.04 -4.56 -30.97
CA GLU A 303 -21.02 -5.61 -31.02
C GLU A 303 -20.92 -6.34 -29.67
N LEU A 304 -21.10 -5.65 -28.55
CA LEU A 304 -20.88 -6.22 -27.21
C LEU A 304 -22.01 -7.14 -26.85
N GLN A 305 -23.23 -6.73 -27.20
CA GLN A 305 -24.40 -7.56 -27.05
C GLN A 305 -24.30 -8.82 -27.92
N GLN A 306 -23.89 -8.69 -29.18
CA GLN A 306 -23.68 -9.84 -30.07
C GLN A 306 -22.59 -10.78 -29.54
N PHE A 307 -21.47 -10.23 -29.09
CA PHE A 307 -20.40 -11.02 -28.47
C PHE A 307 -20.86 -11.72 -27.20
N ALA A 308 -21.57 -11.03 -26.30
CA ALA A 308 -22.10 -11.61 -25.06
C ALA A 308 -23.13 -12.73 -25.29
N ILE A 309 -23.93 -12.64 -26.35
CA ILE A 309 -24.87 -13.70 -26.76
C ILE A 309 -24.09 -14.94 -27.23
N GLN A 310 -23.06 -14.74 -28.05
CA GLN A 310 -22.29 -15.83 -28.68
C GLN A 310 -21.20 -16.40 -27.77
N TYR A 311 -20.84 -15.71 -26.69
CA TYR A 311 -19.70 -16.01 -25.82
C TYR A 311 -19.71 -17.45 -25.29
N ASP A 312 -20.84 -17.93 -24.77
CA ASP A 312 -20.96 -19.28 -24.20
C ASP A 312 -20.73 -20.38 -25.28
N THR A 313 -21.17 -20.14 -26.51
CA THR A 313 -20.99 -21.07 -27.63
C THR A 313 -19.54 -21.06 -28.12
N ILE A 314 -18.96 -19.86 -28.27
CA ILE A 314 -17.57 -19.68 -28.70
C ILE A 314 -16.62 -20.32 -27.69
N THR A 315 -16.84 -20.08 -26.39
CA THR A 315 -15.98 -20.59 -25.32
C THR A 315 -15.95 -22.12 -25.27
N LYS A 316 -17.08 -22.78 -25.55
CA LYS A 316 -17.14 -24.25 -25.65
C LYS A 316 -16.29 -24.76 -26.81
N ASN A 317 -16.44 -24.19 -28.01
CA ASN A 317 -15.67 -24.59 -29.19
C ASN A 317 -14.16 -24.30 -29.01
N PHE A 318 -13.82 -23.22 -28.30
CA PHE A 318 -12.44 -22.81 -28.04
C PHE A 318 -11.70 -23.81 -27.14
N ASN A 319 -12.37 -24.29 -26.08
CA ASN A 319 -11.81 -25.32 -25.19
C ASN A 319 -11.54 -26.65 -25.93
N ASP A 320 -12.41 -27.03 -26.87
CA ASP A 320 -12.24 -28.25 -27.67
C ASP A 320 -11.04 -28.17 -28.64
N THR A 321 -10.58 -26.97 -28.97
CA THR A 321 -9.47 -26.73 -29.92
C THR A 321 -8.11 -26.66 -29.21
N PHE A 322 -8.06 -26.13 -27.97
CA PHE A 322 -6.81 -25.94 -27.21
C PHE A 322 -6.32 -27.18 -26.45
N SER A 323 -7.15 -28.23 -26.25
CA SER A 323 -6.67 -29.50 -25.66
C SER A 323 -5.78 -30.34 -26.59
N LYS A 324 -5.37 -29.85 -27.77
CA LYS A 324 -4.57 -30.62 -28.74
C LYS A 324 -3.22 -30.00 -29.15
N ASN A 325 -2.88 -28.79 -28.72
CA ASN A 325 -1.60 -28.16 -29.09
C ASN A 325 -0.77 -27.83 -27.86
N ASP A 326 -0.12 -28.86 -27.29
CA ASP A 326 1.06 -28.70 -26.45
C ASP A 326 2.19 -28.10 -27.30
N LEU A 327 2.61 -26.88 -26.96
CA LEU A 327 3.91 -26.36 -27.37
C LEU A 327 4.85 -26.48 -26.18
N SER A 328 5.52 -27.64 -26.12
CA SER A 328 6.70 -27.87 -25.31
C SER A 328 7.80 -26.86 -25.67
N PHE A 329 8.13 -25.96 -24.76
CA PHE A 329 9.41 -25.27 -24.76
C PHE A 329 10.25 -25.79 -23.59
N ASP A 330 11.45 -26.24 -23.93
CA ASP A 330 12.37 -27.00 -23.09
C ASP A 330 12.69 -26.31 -21.76
N ASN A 331 12.57 -27.09 -20.68
CA ASN A 331 13.09 -26.78 -19.37
C ASN A 331 14.60 -27.01 -19.38
N ASP A 332 15.39 -25.93 -19.40
CA ASP A 332 16.78 -26.00 -18.95
C ASP A 332 16.93 -25.28 -17.61
N SER A 333 17.10 -26.11 -16.59
CA SER A 333 17.38 -25.74 -15.21
C SER A 333 18.82 -25.22 -15.05
N ASN A 334 18.99 -24.04 -14.43
CA ASN A 334 20.13 -23.80 -13.55
C ASN A 334 19.87 -22.69 -12.51
N SER A 335 19.99 -23.14 -11.25
CA SER A 335 20.33 -22.49 -9.98
C SER A 335 20.27 -20.96 -9.76
N GLU A 336 19.54 -20.67 -8.67
CA GLU A 336 19.82 -19.69 -7.60
C GLU A 336 19.47 -18.19 -7.76
N SER A 337 18.83 -17.73 -6.68
CA SER A 337 18.56 -16.35 -6.24
C SER A 337 17.24 -15.71 -6.69
N GLU A 338 16.58 -15.12 -5.70
CA GLU A 338 15.31 -14.40 -5.74
C GLU A 338 15.09 -13.64 -7.06
N LEU A 339 14.15 -14.13 -7.87
CA LEU A 339 13.29 -13.45 -8.85
C LEU A 339 12.98 -14.44 -9.98
N ASN A 340 12.15 -15.45 -9.70
CA ASN A 340 11.44 -16.12 -10.79
C ASN A 340 10.49 -15.08 -11.41
N ILE A 341 10.93 -14.49 -12.52
CA ILE A 341 10.05 -13.89 -13.52
C ILE A 341 9.32 -15.08 -14.12
N ASP A 342 8.28 -15.51 -13.41
CA ASP A 342 7.42 -16.56 -13.91
C ASP A 342 6.54 -15.90 -14.98
N HIS A 343 6.89 -16.09 -16.25
CA HIS A 343 6.03 -15.77 -17.41
C HIS A 343 4.83 -16.69 -17.39
N SER A 344 3.90 -16.45 -16.47
CA SER A 344 2.62 -17.15 -16.41
C SER A 344 1.52 -16.17 -16.04
N LEU A 345 1.26 -15.30 -17.01
CA LEU A 345 -0.06 -14.71 -17.21
C LEU A 345 -0.91 -15.78 -17.94
N GLU A 346 -1.05 -16.97 -17.37
CA GLU A 346 -1.87 -18.03 -17.94
C GLU A 346 -3.10 -18.21 -17.04
N CYS A 347 -4.18 -17.48 -17.33
CA CYS A 347 -5.50 -17.99 -16.92
C CYS A 347 -5.96 -18.97 -17.99
N ASN A 348 -5.43 -20.19 -17.96
CA ASN A 348 -5.83 -21.24 -18.91
C ASN A 348 -7.15 -21.92 -18.50
N THR A 349 -7.77 -21.54 -17.38
CA THR A 349 -8.87 -22.33 -16.78
C THR A 349 -10.11 -21.56 -16.36
N CYS A 350 -10.12 -20.22 -16.33
CA CYS A 350 -11.24 -19.50 -15.70
C CYS A 350 -12.41 -19.14 -16.64
N ASN A 351 -12.18 -18.94 -17.94
CA ASN A 351 -13.14 -18.50 -18.98
C ASN A 351 -14.09 -17.32 -18.64
N ASN A 352 -13.94 -16.71 -17.46
CA ASN A 352 -14.84 -15.74 -16.84
C ASN A 352 -14.10 -14.48 -16.39
N CYS A 353 -13.00 -14.12 -17.07
CA CYS A 353 -12.25 -12.90 -16.79
C CYS A 353 -12.01 -12.11 -18.07
N LEU A 354 -11.72 -10.81 -17.94
CA LEU A 354 -11.47 -9.91 -19.07
C LEU A 354 -10.34 -10.42 -19.99
N ARG A 355 -9.33 -11.10 -19.44
CA ARG A 355 -8.21 -11.62 -20.23
C ARG A 355 -8.58 -12.84 -21.07
N CYS A 356 -9.38 -13.76 -20.53
CA CYS A 356 -9.90 -14.89 -21.33
C CYS A 356 -10.79 -14.38 -22.46
N ALA A 357 -11.66 -13.41 -22.18
CA ALA A 357 -12.49 -12.79 -23.22
C ALA A 357 -11.63 -12.08 -24.28
N PHE A 358 -10.56 -11.39 -23.88
CA PHE A 358 -9.62 -10.79 -24.83
C PHE A 358 -8.90 -11.84 -25.70
N ASN A 359 -8.43 -12.95 -25.13
CA ASN A 359 -7.77 -14.01 -25.91
C ASN A 359 -8.74 -14.63 -26.93
N ILE A 360 -10.00 -14.86 -26.53
CA ILE A 360 -11.04 -15.34 -27.44
C ILE A 360 -11.30 -14.31 -28.56
N LEU A 361 -11.42 -13.02 -28.22
CA LEU A 361 -11.59 -11.94 -29.20
C LEU A 361 -10.41 -11.83 -30.15
N TYR A 362 -9.18 -11.99 -29.66
CA TYR A 362 -7.97 -11.96 -30.47
C TYR A 362 -8.01 -13.02 -31.57
N GLU A 363 -8.34 -14.27 -31.23
CA GLU A 363 -8.45 -15.35 -32.21
C GLU A 363 -9.60 -15.12 -33.21
N ILE A 364 -10.76 -14.64 -32.75
CA ILE A 364 -11.89 -14.35 -33.65
C ILE A 364 -11.51 -13.28 -34.67
N VAL A 365 -10.84 -12.22 -34.22
CA VAL A 365 -10.36 -11.14 -35.09
C VAL A 365 -9.34 -11.69 -36.08
N GLN A 366 -8.41 -12.53 -35.64
CA GLN A 366 -7.39 -13.14 -36.50
C GLN A 366 -8.00 -14.01 -37.60
N GLN A 367 -9.06 -14.76 -37.29
CA GLN A 367 -9.68 -15.72 -38.21
C GLN A 367 -10.76 -15.09 -39.12
N SER A 368 -11.53 -14.14 -38.60
CA SER A 368 -12.76 -13.66 -39.25
C SER A 368 -12.87 -12.14 -39.38
N GLY A 369 -11.97 -11.37 -38.75
CA GLY A 369 -12.04 -9.90 -38.71
C GLY A 369 -13.29 -9.34 -38.02
N SER A 370 -14.06 -10.17 -37.32
CA SER A 370 -15.28 -9.77 -36.62
C SER A 370 -14.97 -9.21 -35.23
N PHE A 371 -15.84 -8.32 -34.70
CA PHE A 371 -15.70 -7.68 -33.38
C PHE A 371 -14.44 -6.82 -33.19
N ASN A 372 -13.93 -6.22 -34.27
CA ASN A 372 -12.73 -5.37 -34.24
C ASN A 372 -12.84 -4.18 -33.27
N ASN A 373 -14.01 -3.54 -33.18
CA ASN A 373 -14.19 -2.36 -32.34
C ASN A 373 -14.13 -2.74 -30.86
N ILE A 374 -14.71 -3.88 -30.50
CA ILE A 374 -14.62 -4.41 -29.13
C ILE A 374 -13.26 -4.93 -28.80
N TYR A 375 -12.58 -5.60 -29.74
CA TYR A 375 -11.19 -5.98 -29.55
C TYR A 375 -10.31 -4.76 -29.23
N LEU A 376 -10.48 -3.64 -29.94
CA LEU A 376 -9.77 -2.39 -29.64
C LEU A 376 -10.16 -1.82 -28.27
N ALA A 377 -11.43 -1.89 -27.89
CA ALA A 377 -11.90 -1.46 -26.58
C ALA A 377 -11.29 -2.31 -25.43
N TYR A 378 -11.24 -3.64 -25.57
CA TYR A 378 -10.56 -4.51 -24.61
C TYR A 378 -9.06 -4.24 -24.58
N LYS A 379 -8.42 -4.05 -25.74
CA LYS A 379 -6.99 -3.71 -25.82
C LYS A 379 -6.70 -2.42 -25.06
N PHE A 380 -7.52 -1.38 -25.26
CA PHE A 380 -7.42 -0.13 -24.52
C PHE A 380 -7.56 -0.35 -23.01
N VAL A 381 -8.62 -1.02 -22.56
CA VAL A 381 -8.88 -1.25 -21.13
C VAL A 381 -7.78 -2.05 -20.46
N LEU A 382 -7.24 -3.08 -21.13
CA LEU A 382 -6.14 -3.89 -20.61
C LEU A 382 -4.81 -3.12 -20.53
N THR A 383 -4.65 -2.04 -21.30
CA THR A 383 -3.47 -1.15 -21.25
C THR A 383 -3.57 -0.04 -20.21
N LEU A 384 -4.74 0.19 -19.60
CA LEU A 384 -4.91 1.28 -18.62
C LEU A 384 -4.20 0.97 -17.30
N PRO A 385 -3.28 1.82 -16.83
CA PRO A 385 -2.68 1.70 -15.51
C PRO A 385 -3.69 2.14 -14.44
N CYS A 386 -4.51 1.21 -13.93
CA CYS A 386 -5.52 1.53 -12.91
C CYS A 386 -4.92 1.78 -11.52
N THR A 387 -3.69 1.33 -11.27
CA THR A 387 -2.96 1.58 -10.02
C THR A 387 -1.55 2.08 -10.31
N GLN A 388 -1.01 2.90 -9.40
CA GLN A 388 0.40 3.32 -9.45
C GLN A 388 1.36 2.17 -9.13
N VAL A 389 0.87 0.95 -8.92
CA VAL A 389 1.67 -0.19 -8.47
C VAL A 389 2.69 -0.59 -9.53
N THR A 390 2.36 -0.48 -10.81
CA THR A 390 3.32 -0.69 -11.90
C THR A 390 4.47 0.31 -11.78
N CYS A 391 4.16 1.60 -11.59
CA CYS A 391 5.16 2.64 -11.33
C CYS A 391 5.95 2.37 -10.02
N GLU A 392 5.30 1.96 -8.93
CA GLU A 392 5.95 1.64 -7.65
C GLU A 392 6.87 0.41 -7.74
N ARG A 393 6.52 -0.59 -8.56
CA ARG A 393 7.38 -1.75 -8.87
C ARG A 393 8.61 -1.31 -9.65
N ILE A 394 8.45 -0.41 -10.62
CA ILE A 394 9.55 0.21 -11.36
C ILE A 394 10.47 0.98 -10.39
N PHE A 395 9.92 1.81 -9.50
CA PHE A 395 10.73 2.51 -8.47
C PHE A 395 11.46 1.56 -7.51
N SER A 396 10.87 0.40 -7.19
CA SER A 396 11.57 -0.64 -6.43
C SER A 396 12.78 -1.21 -7.18
N LYS A 397 12.71 -1.30 -8.52
CA LYS A 397 13.86 -1.68 -9.36
C LYS A 397 14.86 -0.55 -9.48
N VAL A 398 14.42 0.71 -9.55
CA VAL A 398 15.30 1.89 -9.49
C VAL A 398 16.16 1.86 -8.22
N LYS A 399 15.62 1.41 -7.08
CA LYS A 399 16.40 1.25 -5.85
C LYS A 399 17.58 0.27 -6.00
N ASN A 400 17.46 -0.76 -6.83
CA ASN A 400 18.55 -1.69 -7.11
C ASN A 400 19.59 -1.08 -8.07
N ILE A 401 19.17 -0.18 -8.96
CA ILE A 401 20.06 0.60 -9.83
C ILE A 401 20.83 1.63 -8.98
N LYS A 402 20.12 2.34 -8.11
CA LYS A 402 20.64 3.31 -7.13
C LYS A 402 21.13 2.60 -5.86
N THR A 403 22.24 1.86 -5.94
CA THR A 403 22.93 1.41 -4.74
C THR A 403 23.76 2.53 -4.10
N LYS A 404 24.15 2.37 -2.84
CA LYS A 404 25.04 3.30 -2.11
C LYS A 404 26.39 3.53 -2.81
N LEU A 405 26.79 2.61 -3.71
CA LEU A 405 28.00 2.68 -4.53
C LEU A 405 27.79 3.38 -5.89
N ARG A 406 26.53 3.60 -6.32
CA ARG A 406 26.13 4.19 -7.62
C ARG A 406 25.50 5.59 -7.48
N SER A 407 25.93 6.35 -6.47
CA SER A 407 25.38 7.66 -6.10
C SER A 407 25.68 8.81 -7.09
N LEU A 408 26.38 8.54 -8.20
CA LEU A 408 26.83 9.55 -9.17
C LEU A 408 26.38 9.27 -10.62
N ILE A 409 25.44 8.35 -10.85
CA ILE A 409 24.92 8.07 -12.19
C ILE A 409 24.07 9.25 -12.69
N SER A 410 24.34 9.73 -13.91
CA SER A 410 23.53 10.77 -14.57
C SER A 410 22.10 10.27 -14.87
N GLN A 411 21.16 11.20 -14.99
CA GLN A 411 19.75 10.87 -15.23
C GLN A 411 19.56 10.01 -16.49
N ASP A 412 20.26 10.34 -17.58
CA ASP A 412 20.14 9.62 -18.86
C ASP A 412 20.55 8.16 -18.77
N ILE A 413 21.67 7.88 -18.07
CA ILE A 413 22.16 6.51 -17.88
C ILE A 413 21.20 5.72 -16.97
N MET A 414 20.62 6.39 -15.98
CA MET A 414 19.65 5.77 -15.08
C MET A 414 18.36 5.38 -15.80
N GLU A 415 17.86 6.24 -16.68
CA GLU A 415 16.68 5.97 -17.52
C GLU A 415 16.96 4.82 -18.49
N ALA A 416 18.12 4.81 -19.16
CA ALA A 416 18.52 3.71 -20.05
C ALA A 416 18.62 2.37 -19.30
N LEU A 417 19.28 2.35 -18.13
CA LEU A 417 19.38 1.15 -17.30
C LEU A 417 18.01 0.71 -16.76
N LEU A 418 17.12 1.65 -16.50
CA LEU A 418 15.75 1.34 -16.07
C LEU A 418 14.96 0.69 -17.22
N MET A 419 15.07 1.21 -18.44
CA MET A 419 14.42 0.64 -19.62
C MET A 419 14.88 -0.79 -19.89
N ILE A 420 16.20 -1.05 -19.84
CA ILE A 420 16.75 -2.41 -19.95
C ILE A 420 16.21 -3.33 -18.85
N ASN A 421 15.98 -2.78 -17.64
CA ASN A 421 15.43 -3.54 -16.52
C ASN A 421 13.91 -3.78 -16.59
N ILE A 422 13.17 -2.94 -17.32
CA ILE A 422 11.73 -3.10 -17.56
C ILE A 422 11.54 -4.10 -18.71
N GLU A 423 12.25 -3.89 -19.82
CA GLU A 423 12.16 -4.68 -21.06
C GLU A 423 13.17 -5.84 -21.07
N ARG A 424 13.32 -6.55 -19.95
CA ARG A 424 14.30 -7.65 -19.85
C ARG A 424 14.03 -8.81 -20.80
N ASP A 425 12.77 -8.96 -21.18
CA ASP A 425 12.30 -10.02 -22.08
C ASP A 425 12.55 -9.67 -23.55
N TYR A 426 12.97 -8.43 -23.85
CA TYR A 426 13.34 -8.02 -25.18
C TYR A 426 14.75 -8.53 -25.51
N VAL A 427 14.82 -9.50 -26.42
CA VAL A 427 16.10 -10.02 -26.92
C VAL A 427 16.71 -8.97 -27.85
N VAL A 428 17.71 -8.25 -27.35
CA VAL A 428 18.47 -7.29 -28.16
C VAL A 428 19.44 -8.06 -29.06
N ASP A 429 19.38 -7.78 -30.35
CA ASP A 429 20.36 -8.29 -31.31
C ASP A 429 21.76 -7.74 -30.98
N LYS A 430 22.65 -8.65 -30.58
CA LYS A 430 24.01 -8.32 -30.15
C LYS A 430 24.82 -7.71 -31.28
N GLU A 431 24.61 -8.14 -32.52
CA GLU A 431 25.37 -7.64 -33.67
C GLU A 431 25.01 -6.19 -33.97
N ILE A 432 23.73 -5.82 -33.84
CA ILE A 432 23.29 -4.43 -34.01
C ILE A 432 23.94 -3.53 -32.95
N VAL A 433 24.02 -3.99 -31.70
CA VAL A 433 24.66 -3.23 -30.62
C VAL A 433 26.15 -3.06 -30.88
N VAL A 434 26.85 -4.14 -31.23
CA VAL A 434 28.29 -4.12 -31.54
C VAL A 434 28.58 -3.18 -32.71
N ASN A 435 27.81 -3.29 -33.80
CA ASN A 435 27.95 -2.42 -34.96
C ASN A 435 27.66 -0.95 -34.65
N THR A 436 26.72 -0.67 -33.75
CA THR A 436 26.40 0.71 -33.33
C THR A 436 27.50 1.30 -32.46
N ILE A 437 28.07 0.52 -31.53
CA ILE A 437 29.20 0.94 -30.69
C ILE A 437 30.47 1.12 -31.52
N ALA A 438 30.72 0.20 -32.46
CA ALA A 438 31.84 0.28 -33.38
C ALA A 438 31.84 1.58 -34.19
N LYS A 439 30.66 2.03 -34.63
CA LYS A 439 30.49 3.31 -35.36
C LYS A 439 30.70 4.57 -34.51
N SER A 440 30.79 4.46 -33.19
CA SER A 440 30.98 5.62 -32.31
C SER A 440 32.42 6.17 -32.31
N SER A 441 33.39 5.38 -32.74
CA SER A 441 34.80 5.77 -32.82
C SER A 441 35.52 5.00 -33.92
N THR A 442 36.41 5.67 -34.64
CA THR A 442 37.23 5.04 -35.69
C THR A 442 38.06 3.88 -35.14
N GLU A 443 38.49 3.96 -33.88
CA GLU A 443 39.32 2.92 -33.26
C GLU A 443 38.50 1.74 -32.76
N LEU A 444 37.27 1.99 -32.30
CA LEU A 444 36.32 0.92 -31.96
C LEU A 444 35.84 0.20 -33.22
N SER A 445 35.64 0.93 -34.32
CA SER A 445 35.28 0.34 -35.61
C SER A 445 36.33 -0.62 -36.14
N ARG A 446 37.62 -0.39 -35.85
CA ARG A 446 38.72 -1.27 -36.27
C ARG A 446 38.83 -2.55 -35.42
N LEU A 447 38.34 -2.51 -34.18
CA LEU A 447 38.48 -3.60 -33.22
C LEU A 447 37.24 -4.49 -33.11
N LEU A 448 36.06 -3.96 -33.46
CA LEU A 448 34.76 -4.64 -33.26
C LEU A 448 34.08 -5.08 -34.56
N ILE A 449 34.44 -4.48 -35.71
CA ILE A 449 34.02 -4.84 -37.08
C ILE A 449 35.27 -5.30 -37.81
#